data_AF-A0A6B0WSQ1-F1
#
_entry.id   AF-A0A6B0WSQ1-F1
#
_cell.length_a   1.000
_cell.length_b   1.000
_cell.length_c   1.000
_cell.angle_alpha   90.00
_cell.angle_beta   90.00
_cell.angle_gamma   90.00
#
_symmetry.space_group_name_H-M   'P 1'
#
loop_
_entity.id
_entity.type
_entity.pdbx_description
1 polymer ?
#
loop_
_entity_poly.entity_id
_entity_poly.type
_entity_poly.pdbx_seq_one_letter_code
_entity_poly.pdbx_strand_id
1 'polypeptide(L)'
;MSGGSFSQGLGEWVGSAEVYDGSGRFAGMGRDTRTVQAEDPAGLITVEVTFEGPFQLSGMYTIADHGSHRTYEGPLNLGFAEVLGDGLIAARNYWPSLGLSQRFFLMVLPDGDHQLSLALLSRGDQLRWTVVGEYRRQLGASQEPPPAVEPIDPAEVSDDPSAGRGRLLLLRPGRWSGRLQRLDRDLEPSGTVDFVETIAATGDGPAGQASEALTVELSGLDFAPDASFTLESDGWTAWTPTGDFAGSASLSGGRGLSGHFHNDTAGCRVWRREVASLDGSTKAVLHIWYRGEERLGAVYGTLSFDPS
;
A
#
# COMPACT_ATOMS: atom_id res chain seq x y z
N MET A 1 -17.51 -16.40 20.55
CA MET A 1 -17.51 -16.56 19.08
C MET A 1 -16.52 -15.56 18.54
N SER A 2 -15.30 -16.02 18.22
CA SER A 2 -14.30 -15.17 17.55
C SER A 2 -14.78 -14.99 16.11
N GLY A 3 -15.24 -13.78 15.76
CA GLY A 3 -15.44 -13.43 14.36
C GLY A 3 -14.10 -13.65 13.64
N GLY A 4 -14.11 -14.39 12.54
CA GLY A 4 -12.89 -14.65 11.78
C GLY A 4 -12.21 -13.34 11.34
N SER A 5 -10.91 -13.42 11.04
CA SER A 5 -10.08 -12.29 10.59
C SER A 5 -10.69 -11.54 9.40
N PHE A 6 -11.57 -12.19 8.64
CA PHE A 6 -12.18 -11.63 7.44
C PHE A 6 -13.35 -10.67 7.71
N SER A 7 -13.91 -10.60 8.91
CA SER A 7 -15.16 -9.85 9.17
C SER A 7 -15.12 -8.39 8.70
N GLN A 8 -13.97 -7.71 8.78
CA GLN A 8 -13.81 -6.35 8.29
C GLN A 8 -13.83 -6.23 6.76
N GLY A 9 -13.52 -7.30 6.01
CA GLY A 9 -13.53 -7.30 4.55
C GLY A 9 -14.90 -7.51 3.91
N LEU A 10 -15.89 -8.01 4.66
CA LEU A 10 -17.22 -8.32 4.14
C LEU A 10 -17.98 -7.06 3.69
N GLY A 11 -18.93 -7.21 2.78
CA GLY A 11 -19.82 -6.14 2.30
C GLY A 11 -19.53 -5.68 0.88
N GLU A 12 -20.22 -4.62 0.48
CA GLU A 12 -20.05 -3.97 -0.80
C GLU A 12 -19.02 -2.85 -0.69
N TRP A 13 -18.08 -2.81 -1.62
CA TRP A 13 -17.00 -1.84 -1.67
C TRP A 13 -16.98 -1.16 -3.03
N VAL A 14 -16.78 0.16 -3.03
CA VAL A 14 -16.62 0.96 -4.24
C VAL A 14 -15.46 1.91 -4.05
N GLY A 15 -14.67 2.12 -5.09
CA GLY A 15 -13.61 3.13 -5.01
C GLY A 15 -12.97 3.46 -6.32
N SER A 16 -11.98 4.33 -6.19
CA SER A 16 -11.17 4.84 -7.28
C SER A 16 -9.74 4.35 -7.09
N ALA A 17 -9.10 4.01 -8.19
CA ALA A 17 -7.71 3.61 -8.21
C ALA A 17 -6.94 4.41 -9.26
N GLU A 18 -5.76 4.89 -8.87
CA GLU A 18 -4.83 5.49 -9.81
C GLU A 18 -3.99 4.36 -10.40
N VAL A 19 -3.92 4.30 -11.72
CA VAL A 19 -3.19 3.26 -12.44
C VAL A 19 -1.98 3.88 -13.10
N TYR A 20 -0.83 3.24 -12.87
CA TYR A 20 0.47 3.63 -13.41
C TYR A 20 1.03 2.49 -14.24
N ASP A 21 1.68 2.79 -15.36
CA ASP A 21 2.32 1.76 -16.19
C ASP A 21 3.63 1.23 -15.56
N GLY A 22 4.28 0.29 -16.24
CA GLY A 22 5.54 -0.30 -15.80
C GLY A 22 6.73 0.67 -15.71
N SER A 23 6.62 1.85 -16.33
CA SER A 23 7.59 2.95 -16.22
C SER A 23 7.25 3.94 -15.10
N GLY A 24 6.13 3.72 -14.41
CA GLY A 24 5.66 4.57 -13.32
C GLY A 24 4.67 5.65 -13.78
N ARG A 25 4.51 5.89 -15.08
CA ARG A 25 3.69 6.97 -15.64
C ARG A 25 2.21 6.77 -15.39
N PHE A 26 1.48 7.85 -15.14
CA PHE A 26 0.03 7.79 -14.95
C PHE A 26 -0.67 7.35 -16.23
N ALA A 27 -1.44 6.27 -16.14
CA ALA A 27 -2.17 5.67 -17.26
C ALA A 27 -3.68 5.96 -17.21
N GLY A 28 -4.19 6.43 -16.07
CA GLY A 28 -5.58 6.81 -15.90
C GLY A 28 -6.17 6.35 -14.57
N MET A 29 -7.43 6.74 -14.36
CA MET A 29 -8.23 6.29 -13.23
C MET A 29 -8.92 4.95 -13.54
N GLY A 30 -8.99 4.09 -12.55
CA GLY A 30 -9.81 2.89 -12.52
C GLY A 30 -10.93 3.00 -11.50
N ARG A 31 -12.10 2.46 -11.83
CA ARG A 31 -13.21 2.25 -10.92
C ARG A 31 -13.22 0.79 -10.49
N ASP A 32 -13.27 0.54 -9.19
CA ASP A 32 -13.33 -0.79 -8.60
C ASP A 32 -14.64 -0.93 -7.83
N THR A 33 -15.37 -2.01 -8.10
CA THR A 33 -16.53 -2.43 -7.32
C THR A 33 -16.35 -3.87 -6.89
N ARG A 34 -16.60 -4.16 -5.61
CA ARG A 34 -16.48 -5.49 -5.02
C ARG A 34 -17.67 -5.81 -4.15
N THR A 35 -18.22 -7.00 -4.30
CA THR A 35 -19.19 -7.58 -3.38
C THR A 35 -18.53 -8.77 -2.69
N VAL A 36 -18.47 -8.73 -1.36
CA VAL A 36 -17.75 -9.70 -0.56
C VAL A 36 -18.69 -10.35 0.44
N GLN A 37 -18.97 -11.64 0.28
CA GLN A 37 -19.99 -12.36 1.04
C GLN A 37 -19.40 -13.61 1.69
N ALA A 38 -19.67 -13.81 2.98
CA ALA A 38 -19.37 -15.06 3.65
C ALA A 38 -20.45 -16.08 3.27
N GLU A 39 -20.04 -17.25 2.74
CA GLU A 39 -20.98 -18.28 2.30
C GLU A 39 -21.36 -19.25 3.42
N ASP A 40 -20.45 -19.51 4.37
CA ASP A 40 -20.65 -20.53 5.38
C ASP A 40 -19.95 -20.22 6.73
N PRO A 41 -20.23 -21.02 7.78
CA PRO A 41 -19.49 -20.95 9.05
C PRO A 41 -18.05 -21.46 8.96
N ALA A 42 -17.66 -22.11 7.85
CA ALA A 42 -16.35 -22.74 7.66
C ALA A 42 -15.28 -21.75 7.15
N GLY A 43 -15.68 -20.50 6.83
CA GLY A 43 -14.76 -19.43 6.46
C GLY A 43 -14.54 -19.30 4.96
N LEU A 44 -15.44 -19.84 4.13
CA LEU A 44 -15.46 -19.58 2.70
C LEU A 44 -16.12 -18.22 2.42
N ILE A 45 -15.42 -17.38 1.66
CA ILE A 45 -15.90 -16.07 1.22
C ILE A 45 -15.93 -16.05 -0.30
N THR A 46 -17.01 -15.54 -0.88
CA THR A 46 -17.10 -15.24 -2.30
C THR A 46 -16.88 -13.75 -2.54
N VAL A 47 -16.05 -13.45 -3.53
CA VAL A 47 -15.77 -12.10 -4.00
C VAL A 47 -16.18 -11.99 -5.46
N GLU A 48 -17.15 -11.12 -5.72
CA GLU A 48 -17.40 -10.60 -7.05
C GLU A 48 -16.67 -9.27 -7.19
N VAL A 49 -15.93 -9.09 -8.29
CA VAL A 49 -15.16 -7.86 -8.53
C VAL A 49 -15.37 -7.40 -9.96
N THR A 50 -15.48 -6.09 -10.14
CA THR A 50 -15.35 -5.43 -11.43
C THR A 50 -14.37 -4.26 -11.30
N PHE A 51 -13.44 -4.19 -12.25
CA PHE A 51 -12.49 -3.11 -12.39
C PHE A 51 -12.57 -2.56 -13.82
N GLU A 52 -12.80 -1.26 -13.93
CA GLU A 52 -12.93 -0.53 -15.20
C GLU A 52 -11.91 0.62 -15.23
N GLY A 53 -10.92 0.54 -16.12
CA GLY A 53 -9.89 1.56 -16.26
C GLY A 53 -8.94 1.26 -17.42
N PRO A 54 -7.65 1.62 -17.33
CA PRO A 54 -6.64 1.31 -18.35
C PRO A 54 -6.51 -0.18 -18.70
N PHE A 55 -6.96 -1.06 -17.80
CA PHE A 55 -7.27 -2.45 -18.09
C PHE A 55 -8.64 -2.79 -17.48
N GLN A 56 -9.24 -3.89 -17.92
CA GLN A 56 -10.54 -4.34 -17.45
C GLN A 56 -10.43 -5.73 -16.84
N LEU A 57 -11.17 -5.94 -15.75
CA LEU A 57 -11.28 -7.21 -15.05
C LEU A 57 -12.70 -7.33 -14.49
N SER A 58 -13.39 -8.43 -14.71
CA SER A 58 -14.68 -8.67 -14.07
C SER A 58 -14.95 -10.16 -13.92
N GLY A 59 -15.61 -10.55 -12.83
CA GLY A 59 -15.86 -11.95 -12.48
C GLY A 59 -15.78 -12.22 -10.98
N MET A 60 -15.52 -13.47 -10.63
CA MET A 60 -15.63 -13.98 -9.26
C MET A 60 -14.45 -14.88 -8.88
N TYR A 61 -14.14 -14.93 -7.59
CA TYR A 61 -13.26 -15.90 -6.96
C TYR A 61 -13.69 -16.14 -5.50
N THR A 62 -13.19 -17.22 -4.89
CA THR A 62 -13.41 -17.54 -3.49
C THR A 62 -12.14 -17.35 -2.67
N ILE A 63 -12.31 -17.12 -1.38
CA ILE A 63 -11.26 -17.03 -0.38
C ILE A 63 -11.59 -18.02 0.72
N ALA A 64 -10.65 -18.92 1.03
CA ALA A 64 -10.70 -19.69 2.28
C ALA A 64 -9.84 -18.97 3.33
N ASP A 65 -10.43 -18.60 4.45
CA ASP A 65 -9.73 -17.98 5.59
C ASP A 65 -9.27 -19.04 6.59
N HIS A 66 -7.96 -19.12 6.82
CA HIS A 66 -7.33 -20.04 7.77
C HIS A 66 -6.80 -19.31 9.03
N GLY A 67 -7.20 -18.06 9.25
CA GLY A 67 -6.78 -17.24 10.39
C GLY A 67 -5.46 -16.52 10.14
N SER A 68 -4.36 -17.27 9.99
CA SER A 68 -3.02 -16.69 9.72
C SER A 68 -2.78 -16.39 8.24
N HIS A 69 -3.56 -17.00 7.36
CA HIS A 69 -3.42 -16.85 5.93
C HIS A 69 -4.75 -17.10 5.21
N ARG A 70 -4.79 -16.69 3.95
CA ARG A 70 -5.92 -16.88 3.04
C ARG A 70 -5.44 -17.52 1.75
N THR A 71 -6.22 -18.46 1.23
CA THR A 71 -6.03 -18.99 -0.13
C THR A 71 -7.12 -18.47 -1.05
N TYR A 72 -6.72 -18.08 -2.26
CA TYR A 72 -7.58 -17.50 -3.27
C TYR A 72 -7.75 -18.52 -4.39
N GLU A 73 -8.99 -18.79 -4.78
CA GLU A 73 -9.29 -19.75 -5.85
C GLU A 73 -10.37 -19.22 -6.80
N GLY A 74 -10.12 -19.26 -8.11
CA GLY A 74 -11.09 -18.86 -9.11
C GLY A 74 -10.46 -18.39 -10.42
N PRO A 75 -11.28 -18.17 -11.46
CA PRO A 75 -10.81 -17.74 -12.77
C PRO A 75 -10.18 -16.34 -12.77
N LEU A 76 -10.51 -15.51 -11.77
CA LEU A 76 -9.94 -14.18 -11.63
C LEU A 76 -8.70 -14.10 -10.74
N ASN A 77 -8.61 -14.95 -9.73
CA ASN A 77 -7.58 -14.81 -8.71
C ASN A 77 -7.20 -16.17 -8.13
N LEU A 78 -5.92 -16.49 -8.19
CA LEU A 78 -5.31 -17.69 -7.62
C LEU A 78 -4.13 -17.27 -6.77
N GLY A 79 -4.04 -17.70 -5.52
CA GLY A 79 -2.87 -17.36 -4.72
C GLY A 79 -3.04 -17.47 -3.23
N PHE A 80 -2.20 -16.71 -2.54
CA PHE A 80 -2.01 -16.79 -1.10
C PHE A 80 -1.82 -15.39 -0.52
N ALA A 81 -2.41 -15.13 0.65
CA ALA A 81 -2.11 -13.95 1.44
C ALA A 81 -1.77 -14.29 2.88
N GLU A 82 -0.74 -13.63 3.41
CA GLU A 82 -0.53 -13.56 4.86
C GLU A 82 -1.56 -12.60 5.44
N VAL A 83 -2.24 -13.02 6.50
CA VAL A 83 -3.12 -12.18 7.31
C VAL A 83 -2.30 -11.61 8.44
N LEU A 84 -2.11 -10.29 8.44
CA LEU A 84 -1.27 -9.60 9.43
C LEU A 84 -2.11 -9.01 10.57
N GLY A 85 -3.42 -8.90 10.36
CA GLY A 85 -4.41 -8.49 11.35
C GLY A 85 -5.80 -8.44 10.74
N ASP A 86 -6.81 -8.06 11.53
CA ASP A 86 -8.24 -8.13 11.17
C ASP A 86 -8.63 -7.33 9.91
N GLY A 87 -7.82 -6.36 9.51
CA GLY A 87 -8.06 -5.54 8.32
C GLY A 87 -6.94 -5.59 7.29
N LEU A 88 -5.86 -6.35 7.52
CA LEU A 88 -4.62 -6.21 6.75
C LEU A 88 -4.18 -7.55 6.14
N ILE A 89 -3.93 -7.52 4.83
CA ILE A 89 -3.32 -8.62 4.11
C ILE A 89 -2.12 -8.19 3.27
N ALA A 90 -1.17 -9.11 3.12
CA ALA A 90 -0.11 -9.04 2.12
C ALA A 90 -0.21 -10.29 1.22
N ALA A 91 -0.66 -10.09 -0.03
CA ALA A 91 -0.92 -11.19 -0.95
C ALA A 91 0.10 -11.32 -2.08
N ARG A 92 0.24 -12.56 -2.54
CA ARG A 92 0.93 -12.97 -3.75
C ARG A 92 -0.06 -13.80 -4.55
N ASN A 93 -0.58 -13.17 -5.59
CA ASN A 93 -1.68 -13.68 -6.38
C ASN A 93 -1.26 -13.78 -7.84
N TYR A 94 -2.05 -14.51 -8.60
CA TYR A 94 -2.00 -14.59 -10.04
C TYR A 94 -3.40 -14.34 -10.55
N TRP A 95 -3.52 -13.48 -11.56
CA TRP A 95 -4.77 -13.17 -12.24
C TRP A 95 -4.77 -13.89 -13.59
N PRO A 96 -5.39 -15.09 -13.69
CA PRO A 96 -5.32 -15.92 -14.89
C PRO A 96 -5.87 -15.22 -16.13
N SER A 97 -6.96 -14.46 -15.98
CA SER A 97 -7.62 -13.72 -17.05
C SER A 97 -6.73 -12.65 -17.70
N LEU A 98 -5.78 -12.06 -16.96
CA LEU A 98 -4.82 -11.08 -17.49
C LEU A 98 -3.43 -11.68 -17.78
N GLY A 99 -3.16 -12.88 -17.26
CA GLY A 99 -1.84 -13.47 -17.27
C GLY A 99 -0.82 -12.60 -16.52
N LEU A 100 -1.18 -12.14 -15.33
CA LEU A 100 -0.36 -11.25 -14.49
C LEU A 100 -0.21 -11.79 -13.07
N SER A 101 1.02 -11.77 -12.55
CA SER A 101 1.30 -11.97 -11.13
C SER A 101 1.10 -10.67 -10.38
N GLN A 102 0.40 -10.74 -9.26
CA GLN A 102 0.08 -9.62 -8.39
C GLN A 102 0.85 -9.75 -7.07
N ARG A 103 1.53 -8.68 -6.68
CA ARG A 103 1.94 -8.42 -5.31
C ARG A 103 0.98 -7.39 -4.72
N PHE A 104 0.22 -7.76 -3.70
CA PHE A 104 -0.87 -6.95 -3.19
C PHE A 104 -0.71 -6.62 -1.72
N PHE A 105 -1.09 -5.41 -1.36
CA PHE A 105 -1.26 -4.92 0.00
C PHE A 105 -2.64 -4.27 0.08
N LEU A 106 -3.41 -4.62 1.10
CA LEU A 106 -4.71 -3.99 1.37
C LEU A 106 -4.90 -3.88 2.87
N MET A 107 -5.30 -2.69 3.31
CA MET A 107 -5.66 -2.40 4.68
C MET A 107 -7.06 -1.79 4.73
N VAL A 108 -7.96 -2.39 5.52
CA VAL A 108 -9.15 -1.72 6.05
C VAL A 108 -8.69 -0.78 7.16
N LEU A 109 -9.07 0.48 7.08
CA LEU A 109 -8.69 1.49 8.07
C LEU A 109 -9.46 1.27 9.39
N PRO A 110 -9.01 1.87 10.51
CA PRO A 110 -9.64 1.67 11.82
C PRO A 110 -11.13 2.02 11.92
N ASP A 111 -11.64 2.87 11.01
CA ASP A 111 -13.08 3.17 10.91
C ASP A 111 -13.92 2.01 10.35
N GLY A 112 -13.30 0.99 9.76
CA GLY A 112 -13.96 -0.19 9.20
C GLY A 112 -14.61 0.02 7.83
N ASP A 113 -14.67 1.25 7.33
CA ASP A 113 -15.42 1.62 6.12
C ASP A 113 -14.53 2.18 5.01
N HIS A 114 -13.23 2.33 5.25
CA HIS A 114 -12.26 2.72 4.24
C HIS A 114 -11.24 1.64 4.00
N GLN A 115 -10.77 1.53 2.75
CA GLN A 115 -9.65 0.68 2.39
C GLN A 115 -8.62 1.46 1.59
N LEU A 116 -7.35 1.22 1.90
CA LEU A 116 -6.21 1.63 1.08
C LEU A 116 -5.53 0.37 0.53
N SER A 117 -5.13 0.40 -0.74
CA SER A 117 -4.44 -0.73 -1.36
C SER A 117 -3.35 -0.34 -2.33
N LEU A 118 -2.40 -1.26 -2.51
CA LEU A 118 -1.34 -1.18 -3.49
C LEU A 118 -1.19 -2.53 -4.18
N ALA A 119 -1.42 -2.57 -5.49
CA ALA A 119 -1.18 -3.74 -6.32
C ALA A 119 -0.06 -3.47 -7.31
N LEU A 120 0.95 -4.35 -7.33
CA LEU A 120 1.97 -4.39 -8.37
C LEU A 120 1.66 -5.59 -9.27
N LEU A 121 1.31 -5.33 -10.52
CA LEU A 121 0.93 -6.34 -11.52
C LEU A 121 2.09 -6.53 -12.49
N SER A 122 2.55 -7.76 -12.63
CA SER A 122 3.77 -8.11 -13.37
C SER A 122 3.55 -9.29 -14.31
N ARG A 123 4.34 -9.37 -15.38
CA ARG A 123 4.43 -10.53 -16.26
C ARG A 123 5.88 -10.99 -16.28
N GLY A 124 6.17 -12.12 -15.63
CA GLY A 124 7.54 -12.47 -15.29
C GLY A 124 8.17 -11.35 -14.45
N ASP A 125 9.37 -10.91 -14.82
CA ASP A 125 10.10 -9.85 -14.10
C ASP A 125 9.70 -8.43 -14.53
N GLN A 126 8.79 -8.28 -15.50
CA GLN A 126 8.35 -6.98 -15.99
C GLN A 126 7.13 -6.49 -15.21
N LEU A 127 7.29 -5.38 -14.48
CA LEU A 127 6.15 -4.63 -13.95
C LEU A 127 5.33 -4.09 -15.13
N ARG A 128 4.02 -4.33 -15.09
CA ARG A 128 3.07 -3.88 -16.12
C ARG A 128 2.23 -2.74 -15.63
N TRP A 129 1.73 -2.85 -14.40
CA TRP A 129 0.90 -1.85 -13.78
C TRP A 129 1.20 -1.74 -12.29
N THR A 130 1.11 -0.53 -11.76
CA THR A 130 0.89 -0.29 -10.34
C THR A 130 -0.49 0.33 -10.16
N VAL A 131 -1.29 -0.22 -9.25
CA VAL A 131 -2.64 0.26 -8.94
C VAL A 131 -2.64 0.72 -7.48
N VAL A 132 -2.88 2.01 -7.27
CA VAL A 132 -2.97 2.62 -5.94
C VAL A 132 -4.46 2.90 -5.70
N GLY A 133 -5.07 2.20 -4.74
CA GLY A 133 -6.53 2.21 -4.54
C GLY A 133 -6.95 2.90 -3.25
N GLU A 134 -8.08 3.60 -3.30
CA GLU A 134 -8.85 4.01 -2.12
C GLU A 134 -10.31 3.66 -2.31
N TYR A 135 -10.90 2.96 -1.34
CA TYR A 135 -12.26 2.43 -1.43
C TYR A 135 -13.06 2.72 -0.18
N ARG A 136 -14.38 2.79 -0.35
CA ARG A 136 -15.38 2.94 0.70
C ARG A 136 -16.31 1.75 0.71
N ARG A 137 -16.70 1.32 1.90
CA ARG A 137 -17.81 0.39 2.09
C ARG A 137 -19.11 1.12 1.73
N GLN A 138 -20.00 0.49 0.95
CA GLN A 138 -21.33 1.02 0.70
C GLN A 138 -22.25 0.64 1.86
N LEU A 139 -22.65 1.64 2.65
CA LEU A 139 -23.61 1.47 3.73
C LEU A 139 -25.01 1.85 3.25
N GLY A 140 -25.74 0.87 2.70
CA GLY A 140 -27.12 1.04 2.23
C GLY A 140 -27.26 1.74 0.87
N ALA A 141 -28.49 1.91 0.40
CA ALA A 141 -28.81 2.36 -0.96
C ALA A 141 -28.51 3.85 -1.28
N SER A 142 -27.96 4.61 -0.33
CA SER A 142 -27.92 6.08 -0.39
C SER A 142 -26.54 6.72 -0.16
N GLN A 143 -25.46 5.96 -0.07
CA GLN A 143 -24.13 6.57 -0.15
C GLN A 143 -23.82 6.87 -1.61
N GLU A 144 -23.74 8.17 -1.94
CA GLU A 144 -23.13 8.60 -3.19
C GLU A 144 -21.76 7.91 -3.31
N PRO A 145 -21.41 7.37 -4.49
CA PRO A 145 -20.08 6.85 -4.71
C PRO A 145 -19.06 7.91 -4.28
N PRO A 146 -17.91 7.52 -3.70
CA PRO A 146 -16.87 8.47 -3.35
C PRO A 146 -16.62 9.38 -4.55
N PRO A 147 -16.37 10.69 -4.32
CA PRO A 147 -16.20 11.64 -5.41
C PRO A 147 -15.21 11.03 -6.40
N ALA A 148 -15.66 10.83 -7.63
CA ALA A 148 -14.77 10.42 -8.69
C ALA A 148 -13.66 11.47 -8.71
N VAL A 149 -12.40 11.05 -8.60
CA VAL A 149 -11.31 11.93 -8.99
C VAL A 149 -11.67 12.36 -10.41
N GLU A 150 -11.81 13.68 -10.63
CA GLU A 150 -12.21 14.18 -11.93
C GLU A 150 -11.32 13.52 -12.99
N PRO A 151 -11.87 13.06 -14.12
CA PRO A 151 -11.06 12.42 -15.13
C PRO A 151 -9.98 13.39 -15.59
N ILE A 152 -8.74 13.12 -15.19
CA ILE A 152 -7.57 13.82 -15.71
C ILE A 152 -7.19 13.08 -16.98
N ASP A 153 -7.04 13.79 -18.10
CA ASP A 153 -6.52 13.19 -19.32
C ASP A 153 -5.11 12.65 -19.00
N PRO A 154 -4.87 11.33 -19.13
CA PRO A 154 -3.56 10.76 -18.85
C PRO A 154 -2.45 11.44 -19.66
N ALA A 155 -2.75 11.92 -20.87
CA ALA A 155 -1.76 12.63 -21.69
C ALA A 155 -1.25 13.93 -21.04
N GLU A 156 -2.08 14.61 -20.24
CA GLU A 156 -1.73 15.88 -19.59
C GLU A 156 -0.81 15.70 -18.38
N VAL A 157 -0.88 14.56 -17.70
CA VAL A 157 -0.16 14.30 -16.43
C VAL A 157 0.75 13.07 -16.47
N SER A 158 0.91 12.43 -17.63
CA SER A 158 1.75 11.22 -17.78
C SER A 158 3.21 11.44 -17.37
N ASP A 159 3.74 12.65 -17.59
CA ASP A 159 5.09 13.05 -17.19
C ASP A 159 5.14 13.77 -15.82
N ASP A 160 4.00 13.89 -15.12
CA ASP A 160 3.93 14.42 -13.75
C ASP A 160 4.00 13.26 -12.72
N PRO A 161 5.09 13.15 -11.93
CA PRO A 161 5.23 12.10 -10.90
C PRO A 161 4.20 12.20 -9.77
N SER A 162 3.49 13.32 -9.66
CA SER A 162 2.39 13.54 -8.73
C SER A 162 1.00 13.34 -9.37
N ALA A 163 0.93 12.89 -10.62
CA ALA A 163 -0.32 12.65 -11.35
C ALA A 163 -1.31 13.84 -11.28
N GLY A 164 -0.82 15.06 -11.48
CA GLY A 164 -1.61 16.29 -11.46
C GLY A 164 -1.82 16.91 -10.09
N ARG A 165 -1.38 16.26 -9.00
CA ARG A 165 -1.62 16.75 -7.62
C ARG A 165 -0.66 17.86 -7.20
N GLY A 166 0.43 18.07 -7.94
CA GLY A 166 1.46 19.08 -7.66
C GLY A 166 2.34 18.78 -6.45
N ARG A 167 2.22 17.60 -5.84
CA ARG A 167 3.01 17.18 -4.66
C ARG A 167 3.06 15.67 -4.50
N LEU A 168 4.20 15.17 -4.03
CA LEU A 168 4.40 13.76 -3.68
C LEU A 168 3.93 13.51 -2.25
N LEU A 169 2.72 13.00 -2.06
CA LEU A 169 2.09 12.89 -0.74
C LEU A 169 2.94 12.14 0.29
N LEU A 170 3.58 11.03 -0.08
CA LEU A 170 4.38 10.22 0.84
C LEU A 170 5.75 10.81 1.19
N LEU A 171 6.30 11.68 0.33
CA LEU A 171 7.65 12.25 0.49
C LEU A 171 7.65 13.77 0.73
N ARG A 172 6.50 14.38 0.93
CA ARG A 172 6.41 15.80 1.23
C ARG A 172 6.99 16.10 2.62
N PRO A 173 7.67 17.25 2.81
CA PRO A 173 8.13 17.67 4.13
C PRO A 173 6.98 17.76 5.14
N GLY A 174 7.25 17.34 6.37
CA GLY A 174 6.28 17.23 7.44
C GLY A 174 6.50 15.98 8.28
N ARG A 175 5.53 15.68 9.13
CA ARG A 175 5.62 14.60 10.11
C ARG A 175 4.46 13.63 9.95
N TRP A 176 4.79 12.35 9.77
CA TRP A 176 3.86 11.24 9.89
C TRP A 176 3.98 10.64 11.27
N SER A 177 2.86 10.44 11.98
CA SER A 177 2.89 9.78 13.28
C SER A 177 1.64 9.00 13.60
N GLY A 178 1.77 8.00 14.45
CA GLY A 178 0.66 7.14 14.88
C GLY A 178 1.15 5.95 15.67
N ARG A 179 0.20 5.14 16.13
CA ARG A 179 0.48 3.92 16.88
C ARG A 179 0.33 2.70 15.97
N LEU A 180 1.43 1.99 15.75
CA LEU A 180 1.49 0.81 14.90
C LEU A 180 1.39 -0.47 15.72
N GLN A 181 0.77 -1.50 15.14
CA GLN A 181 0.79 -2.86 15.66
C GLN A 181 2.15 -3.49 15.35
N ARG A 182 2.72 -4.21 16.34
CA ARG A 182 3.91 -5.03 16.18
C ARG A 182 3.54 -6.49 16.03
N LEU A 183 4.23 -7.15 15.11
CA LEU A 183 4.20 -8.58 14.90
C LEU A 183 5.61 -9.16 15.09
N ASP A 184 5.70 -10.35 15.69
CA ASP A 184 6.96 -11.07 15.82
C ASP A 184 7.36 -11.80 14.52
N ARG A 185 8.40 -12.64 14.60
CA ARG A 185 8.93 -13.42 13.47
C ARG A 185 7.89 -14.33 12.81
N ASP A 186 6.93 -14.81 13.59
CA ASP A 186 5.89 -15.76 13.19
C ASP A 186 4.61 -15.01 12.75
N LEU A 187 4.67 -13.68 12.73
CA LEU A 187 3.57 -12.75 12.44
C LEU A 187 2.48 -12.73 13.52
N GLU A 188 2.81 -13.15 14.74
CA GLU A 188 1.89 -13.07 15.86
C GLU A 188 1.97 -11.68 16.54
N PRO A 189 0.83 -11.11 16.98
CA PRO A 189 0.80 -9.84 17.68
C PRO A 189 1.69 -9.82 18.94
N SER A 190 2.68 -8.93 18.98
CA SER A 190 3.66 -8.84 20.07
C SER A 190 3.59 -7.54 20.88
N GLY A 191 2.86 -6.54 20.39
CA GLY A 191 2.69 -5.26 21.09
C GLY A 191 2.34 -4.12 20.15
N THR A 192 2.57 -2.88 20.59
CA THR A 192 2.37 -1.68 19.77
C THR A 192 3.56 -0.74 19.91
N VAL A 193 3.70 0.19 18.97
CA VAL A 193 4.72 1.24 19.02
C VAL A 193 4.20 2.58 18.52
N ASP A 194 4.60 3.64 19.21
CA ASP A 194 4.47 4.99 18.70
C ASP A 194 5.55 5.23 17.66
N PHE A 195 5.13 5.35 16.41
CA PHE A 195 6.03 5.54 15.26
C PHE A 195 5.96 6.98 14.80
N VAL A 196 7.12 7.52 14.42
CA VAL A 196 7.24 8.85 13.82
C VAL A 196 8.18 8.77 12.63
N GLU A 197 7.78 9.39 11.53
CA GLU A 197 8.64 9.69 10.39
C GLU A 197 8.58 11.19 10.13
N THR A 198 9.72 11.86 10.23
CA THR A 198 9.87 13.28 9.90
C THR A 198 10.64 13.37 8.58
N ILE A 199 10.08 14.13 7.64
CA ILE A 199 10.70 14.40 6.34
C ILE A 199 11.00 15.90 6.27
N ALA A 200 12.24 16.24 5.94
CA ALA A 200 12.67 17.62 5.76
C ALA A 200 13.40 17.78 4.42
N ALA A 201 13.12 18.88 3.72
CA ALA A 201 13.92 19.32 2.58
C ALA A 201 15.34 19.69 3.03
N THR A 202 16.35 19.31 2.25
CA THR A 202 17.77 19.64 2.56
C THR A 202 18.28 20.90 1.86
N GLY A 203 17.44 21.62 1.12
CA GLY A 203 17.82 22.88 0.44
C GLY A 203 16.72 23.94 0.43
N ASP A 204 17.07 25.16 0.00
CA ASP A 204 16.17 26.33 -0.10
C ASP A 204 15.27 26.29 -1.37
N GLY A 205 15.15 25.12 -2.01
CA GLY A 205 14.29 24.92 -3.18
C GLY A 205 12.80 24.91 -2.80
N PRO A 206 11.89 25.09 -3.76
CA PRO A 206 10.47 24.91 -3.49
C PRO A 206 10.18 23.45 -3.10
N ALA A 207 9.83 23.24 -1.84
CA ALA A 207 9.54 21.95 -1.23
C ALA A 207 8.53 21.12 -2.04
N GLY A 208 8.83 19.85 -2.27
CA GLY A 208 7.88 18.87 -2.82
C GLY A 208 7.92 18.68 -4.34
N GLN A 209 9.02 19.09 -4.99
CA GLN A 209 9.30 18.77 -6.40
C GLN A 209 10.15 17.49 -6.54
N ALA A 210 10.08 16.87 -7.73
CA ALA A 210 11.02 15.85 -8.13
C ALA A 210 12.46 16.41 -8.16
N SER A 211 13.44 15.61 -7.73
CA SER A 211 14.88 15.93 -7.63
C SER A 211 15.33 16.69 -6.37
N GLU A 212 14.61 16.57 -5.26
CA GLU A 212 15.02 17.12 -3.96
C GLU A 212 15.63 16.04 -3.05
N ALA A 213 16.77 16.34 -2.43
CA ALA A 213 17.31 15.51 -1.36
C ALA A 213 16.53 15.80 -0.06
N LEU A 214 16.06 14.74 0.58
CA LEU A 214 15.24 14.78 1.78
C LEU A 214 16.00 14.13 2.94
N THR A 215 15.95 14.74 4.11
CA THR A 215 16.34 14.07 5.35
C THR A 215 15.11 13.34 5.88
N VAL A 216 15.26 12.05 6.17
CA VAL A 216 14.23 11.22 6.79
C VAL A 216 14.73 10.80 8.16
N GLU A 217 13.94 11.09 9.19
CA GLU A 217 14.17 10.64 10.56
C GLU A 217 13.03 9.72 11.00
N LEU A 218 13.37 8.51 11.43
CA LEU A 218 12.43 7.50 11.91
C LEU A 218 12.67 7.24 13.39
N SER A 219 11.59 7.20 14.17
CA SER A 219 11.62 6.71 15.55
C SER A 219 10.50 5.69 15.78
N GLY A 220 10.69 4.82 16.77
CA GLY A 220 9.75 3.74 17.09
C GLY A 220 10.02 2.42 16.34
N LEU A 221 11.27 2.16 15.95
CA LEU A 221 11.65 0.92 15.27
C LEU A 221 12.58 0.08 16.15
N ASP A 222 12.10 -0.97 16.80
CA ASP A 222 12.95 -1.77 17.75
C ASP A 222 14.27 -2.26 17.16
N PHE A 223 14.27 -2.57 15.86
CA PHE A 223 15.43 -3.11 15.15
C PHE A 223 16.30 -2.04 14.50
N ALA A 224 15.91 -0.76 14.60
CA ALA A 224 16.64 0.42 14.14
C ALA A 224 16.09 1.67 14.88
N PRO A 225 16.28 1.77 16.22
CA PRO A 225 15.48 2.62 17.13
C PRO A 225 15.38 4.07 16.69
N ASP A 226 16.48 4.61 16.17
CA ASP A 226 16.54 5.94 15.58
C ASP A 226 17.34 5.85 14.28
N ALA A 227 16.63 5.88 13.15
CA ALA A 227 17.23 5.88 11.83
C ALA A 227 17.15 7.28 11.24
N SER A 228 18.30 7.83 10.84
CA SER A 228 18.36 9.08 10.08
C SER A 228 19.14 8.83 8.81
N PHE A 229 18.56 9.17 7.66
CA PHE A 229 19.19 9.00 6.35
C PHE A 229 18.70 10.03 5.35
N THR A 230 19.50 10.23 4.29
CA THR A 230 19.11 11.06 3.15
C THR A 230 18.43 10.21 2.09
N LEU A 231 17.39 10.74 1.48
CA LEU A 231 16.65 10.16 0.37
C LEU A 231 16.69 11.13 -0.81
N GLU A 232 17.19 10.67 -1.95
CA GLU A 232 17.04 11.35 -3.23
C GLU A 232 15.82 10.79 -3.96
N SER A 233 15.17 11.60 -4.79
CA SER A 233 13.99 11.17 -5.54
C SER A 233 13.92 11.88 -6.88
N ASP A 234 13.60 11.17 -7.95
CA ASP A 234 13.23 11.76 -9.25
C ASP A 234 11.70 11.92 -9.40
N GLY A 235 10.96 11.69 -8.31
CA GLY A 235 9.50 11.71 -8.25
C GLY A 235 8.85 10.36 -8.56
N TRP A 236 9.49 9.50 -9.35
CA TRP A 236 9.00 8.16 -9.70
C TRP A 236 9.66 7.07 -8.87
N THR A 237 10.87 7.32 -8.41
CA THR A 237 11.67 6.45 -7.56
C THR A 237 12.31 7.32 -6.48
N ALA A 238 12.48 6.73 -5.30
CA ALA A 238 13.33 7.28 -4.26
C ALA A 238 14.42 6.29 -3.89
N TRP A 239 15.62 6.79 -3.61
CA TRP A 239 16.77 5.99 -3.24
C TRP A 239 17.63 6.69 -2.20
N THR A 240 18.40 5.90 -1.47
CA THR A 240 19.44 6.42 -0.59
C THR A 240 20.74 6.57 -1.40
N PRO A 241 21.49 7.67 -1.25
CA PRO A 241 22.84 7.75 -1.77
C PRO A 241 23.78 6.77 -1.01
N THR A 242 25.05 6.68 -1.41
CA THR A 242 26.00 5.81 -0.71
C THR A 242 26.15 6.21 0.77
N GLY A 243 25.99 5.23 1.66
CA GLY A 243 26.11 5.42 3.11
C GLY A 243 25.67 4.16 3.87
N ASP A 244 25.46 4.30 5.18
CA ASP A 244 25.04 3.20 6.06
C ASP A 244 23.61 2.70 5.79
N PHE A 245 22.83 3.50 5.05
CA PHE A 245 21.54 3.10 4.53
C PHE A 245 21.61 2.96 3.01
N ALA A 246 21.18 1.80 2.50
CA ALA A 246 21.20 1.48 1.08
C ALA A 246 19.86 0.89 0.64
N GLY A 247 19.29 1.39 -0.45
CA GLY A 247 18.04 0.87 -0.99
C GLY A 247 17.24 1.89 -1.76
N SER A 248 16.11 1.42 -2.29
CA SER A 248 15.23 2.20 -3.13
C SER A 248 13.78 1.73 -3.07
N ALA A 249 12.88 2.61 -3.49
CA ALA A 249 11.46 2.36 -3.61
C ALA A 249 10.87 3.03 -4.85
N SER A 250 9.91 2.37 -5.48
CA SER A 250 9.06 3.00 -6.49
C SER A 250 8.04 3.91 -5.81
N LEU A 251 7.77 5.06 -6.43
CA LEU A 251 6.75 6.04 -6.05
C LEU A 251 5.72 6.15 -7.17
N SER A 252 4.55 5.60 -6.93
CA SER A 252 3.44 5.65 -7.88
C SER A 252 2.56 6.84 -7.54
N GLY A 253 2.67 7.89 -8.34
CA GLY A 253 1.95 9.15 -8.15
C GLY A 253 2.29 9.87 -6.86
N GLY A 254 3.41 9.56 -6.20
CA GLY A 254 3.71 10.01 -4.85
C GLY A 254 2.73 9.56 -3.76
N ARG A 255 1.78 8.66 -4.05
CA ARG A 255 0.76 8.16 -3.11
C ARG A 255 0.96 6.70 -2.73
N GLY A 256 1.51 5.89 -3.63
CA GLY A 256 1.91 4.50 -3.36
C GLY A 256 3.43 4.35 -3.32
N LEU A 257 3.95 3.65 -2.31
CA LEU A 257 5.36 3.33 -2.18
C LEU A 257 5.56 1.83 -2.00
N SER A 258 6.50 1.24 -2.74
CA SER A 258 6.93 -0.15 -2.56
C SER A 258 8.42 -0.25 -2.80
N GLY A 259 9.17 -0.74 -1.81
CA GLY A 259 10.62 -0.77 -1.90
C GLY A 259 11.29 -1.46 -0.73
N HIS A 260 12.61 -1.51 -0.77
CA HIS A 260 13.41 -2.09 0.30
C HIS A 260 14.60 -1.20 0.64
N PHE A 261 14.91 -1.14 1.93
CA PHE A 261 16.05 -0.39 2.47
C PHE A 261 16.81 -1.29 3.43
N HIS A 262 18.13 -1.18 3.40
CA HIS A 262 19.05 -1.89 4.26
C HIS A 262 19.75 -0.88 5.15
N ASN A 263 19.87 -1.21 6.43
CA ASN A 263 20.70 -0.50 7.40
C ASN A 263 21.90 -1.41 7.68
N ASP A 264 23.05 -1.04 7.14
CA ASP A 264 24.29 -1.80 7.24
C ASP A 264 24.74 -1.92 8.71
N THR A 265 24.62 -0.83 9.48
CA THR A 265 25.00 -0.78 10.90
C THR A 265 24.16 -1.72 11.76
N ALA A 266 22.86 -1.83 11.48
CA ALA A 266 21.97 -2.76 12.17
C ALA A 266 21.98 -4.18 11.60
N GLY A 267 22.55 -4.37 10.40
CA GLY A 267 22.48 -5.61 9.63
C GLY A 267 21.04 -6.02 9.33
N CYS A 268 20.17 -5.05 9.07
CA CYS A 268 18.73 -5.25 8.94
C CYS A 268 18.22 -4.67 7.62
N ARG A 269 17.34 -5.41 6.93
CA ARG A 269 16.61 -4.95 5.76
C ARG A 269 15.14 -4.77 6.10
N VAL A 270 14.55 -3.65 5.69
CA VAL A 270 13.11 -3.44 5.69
C VAL A 270 12.55 -3.53 4.28
N TRP A 271 11.42 -4.21 4.15
CA TRP A 271 10.53 -4.07 3.01
C TRP A 271 9.38 -3.15 3.39
N ARG A 272 9.22 -2.05 2.66
CA ARG A 272 8.21 -1.02 2.91
C ARG A 272 7.11 -1.08 1.86
N ARG A 273 5.87 -1.02 2.32
CA ARG A 273 4.68 -0.74 1.50
C ARG A 273 3.84 0.31 2.18
N GLU A 274 3.54 1.37 1.47
CA GLU A 274 2.79 2.50 2.01
C GLU A 274 1.81 3.04 0.98
N VAL A 275 0.65 3.49 1.46
CA VAL A 275 -0.38 4.12 0.64
C VAL A 275 -0.95 5.30 1.41
N ALA A 276 -0.87 6.50 0.86
CA ALA A 276 -1.57 7.66 1.40
C ALA A 276 -3.03 7.71 0.89
N SER A 277 -3.93 8.29 1.68
CA SER A 277 -5.26 8.68 1.23
C SER A 277 -5.17 9.78 0.16
N LEU A 278 -6.24 9.95 -0.63
CA LEU A 278 -6.33 10.95 -1.69
C LEU A 278 -6.16 12.38 -1.16
N ASP A 279 -6.70 12.67 0.02
CA ASP A 279 -6.52 13.97 0.70
C ASP A 279 -5.12 14.13 1.34
N GLY A 280 -4.34 13.05 1.38
CA GLY A 280 -3.03 12.97 1.99
C GLY A 280 -3.03 13.04 3.52
N SER A 281 -4.16 13.09 4.21
CA SER A 281 -4.19 13.27 5.68
C SER A 281 -3.71 12.04 6.44
N THR A 282 -3.87 10.86 5.83
CA THR A 282 -3.57 9.56 6.44
C THR A 282 -2.74 8.71 5.48
N LYS A 283 -1.91 7.82 6.01
CA LYS A 283 -1.33 6.72 5.23
C LYS A 283 -1.41 5.39 5.96
N ALA A 284 -1.64 4.32 5.21
CA ALA A 284 -1.47 2.96 5.67
C ALA A 284 -0.02 2.52 5.44
N VAL A 285 0.58 1.85 6.43
CA VAL A 285 1.97 1.39 6.39
C VAL A 285 2.06 -0.09 6.71
N LEU A 286 2.98 -0.78 6.02
CA LEU A 286 3.47 -2.11 6.34
C LEU A 286 4.97 -2.16 6.12
N HIS A 287 5.71 -2.41 7.19
CA HIS A 287 7.15 -2.60 7.17
C HIS A 287 7.48 -4.00 7.68
N ILE A 288 8.15 -4.81 6.87
CA ILE A 288 8.60 -6.17 7.26
C ILE A 288 10.12 -6.18 7.35
N TRP A 289 10.65 -6.61 8.48
CA TRP A 289 12.07 -6.57 8.81
C TRP A 289 12.72 -7.94 8.67
N TYR A 290 13.93 -7.96 8.14
CA TYR A 290 14.72 -9.16 7.90
C TYR A 290 16.17 -8.94 8.34
N ARG A 291 16.82 -10.02 8.79
CA ARG A 291 18.28 -10.11 8.93
C ARG A 291 18.76 -11.25 8.06
N GLY A 292 19.48 -10.93 6.97
CA GLY A 292 19.70 -11.88 5.89
C GLY A 292 18.36 -12.33 5.28
N GLU A 293 18.09 -13.63 5.33
CA GLU A 293 16.82 -14.22 4.85
C GLU A 293 15.79 -14.45 5.95
N GLU A 294 16.17 -14.27 7.22
CA GLU A 294 15.28 -14.50 8.36
C GLU A 294 14.40 -13.29 8.64
N ARG A 295 13.09 -13.50 8.73
CA ARG A 295 12.14 -12.47 9.16
C ARG A 295 12.29 -12.21 10.66
N LEU A 296 12.46 -10.95 11.02
CA LEU A 296 12.50 -10.51 12.43
C LEU A 296 11.10 -10.18 12.95
N GLY A 297 10.24 -9.66 12.07
CA GLY A 297 8.87 -9.31 12.38
C GLY A 297 8.33 -8.24 11.42
N ALA A 298 7.20 -7.65 11.78
CA ALA A 298 6.59 -6.58 11.00
C ALA A 298 5.96 -5.52 11.89
N VAL A 299 5.83 -4.31 11.35
CA VAL A 299 4.99 -3.26 11.92
C VAL A 299 4.00 -2.76 10.87
N TYR A 300 2.79 -2.49 11.30
CA TYR A 300 1.75 -1.99 10.41
C TYR A 300 0.75 -1.11 11.14
N GLY A 301 0.02 -0.29 10.39
CA GLY A 301 -1.04 0.55 10.93
C GLY A 301 -1.28 1.76 10.05
N THR A 302 -1.88 2.78 10.65
CA THR A 302 -2.13 4.06 10.00
C THR A 302 -1.36 5.18 10.69
N LEU A 303 -0.86 6.12 9.90
CA LEU A 303 -0.20 7.33 10.38
C LEU A 303 -0.97 8.56 9.90
N SER A 304 -1.07 9.57 10.76
CA SER A 304 -1.62 10.90 10.43
C SER A 304 -0.50 11.86 10.05
N PHE A 305 -0.78 12.76 9.12
CA PHE A 305 0.16 13.80 8.70
C PHE A 305 -0.02 15.11 9.46
N ASP A 306 1.09 15.73 9.83
CA ASP A 306 1.20 17.07 10.38
C ASP A 306 2.19 17.89 9.51
N PRO A 307 1.77 19.00 8.87
CA PRO A 307 2.68 19.82 8.08
C PRO A 307 3.75 20.49 8.96
N SER A 308 4.99 20.47 8.49
CA SER A 308 6.12 21.22 9.09
C SER A 308 6.06 22.71 8.78
#